data_AF-A0A1G8N8E6-F1
#
_entry.id   AF-A0A1G8N8E6-F1
#
_cell.length_a   1.000
_cell.length_b   1.000
_cell.length_c   1.000
_cell.angle_alpha   90.00
_cell.angle_beta   90.00
_cell.angle_gamma   90.00
#
_symmetry.space_group_name_H-M   'P 1'
#
loop_
_entity.id
_entity.type
_entity.pdbx_description
1 polymer ?
#
loop_
_entity_poly.entity_id
_entity_poly.type
_entity_poly.pdbx_seq_one_letter_code
_entity_poly.pdbx_strand_id
1 'polypeptide(L)'
;MKTTELRAWIEDALRRQDRDVQERGETPSNVTVEEIVDAVWGRLPLEVRRNSSRSQVQASLTMLTLRHAYAAPAGLTEELAGEAQSAHPESQTEEAR
;
A
#
# COMPACT_ATOMS: atom_id res chain seq x y z
N MET A 1 -25.92 -4.49 4.93
CA MET A 1 -25.21 -3.37 4.25
C MET A 1 -24.71 -3.87 2.90
N LYS A 2 -24.81 -3.06 1.84
CA LYS A 2 -24.34 -3.50 0.51
C LYS A 2 -22.81 -3.35 0.43
N THR A 3 -22.15 -4.28 -0.25
CA THR A 3 -20.68 -4.26 -0.45
C THR A 3 -20.17 -2.94 -1.05
N THR A 4 -20.95 -2.33 -1.94
CA THR A 4 -20.65 -1.03 -2.55
C THR A 4 -20.65 0.12 -1.54
N GLU A 5 -21.54 0.08 -0.54
CA GLU A 5 -21.61 1.10 0.51
C GLU A 5 -20.43 0.97 1.47
N LEU A 6 -20.10 -0.25 1.89
CA LEU A 6 -18.93 -0.53 2.73
C LEU A 6 -17.64 -0.06 2.03
N ARG A 7 -17.52 -0.35 0.73
CA ARG A 7 -16.39 0.09 -0.08
C ARG A 7 -16.22 1.61 -0.09
N ALA A 8 -17.30 2.36 -0.29
CA ALA A 8 -17.24 3.82 -0.31
C ALA A 8 -16.74 4.39 1.03
N TRP A 9 -17.17 3.81 2.15
CA TRP A 9 -16.68 4.19 3.48
C TRP A 9 -15.21 3.86 3.70
N ILE A 10 -14.75 2.71 3.21
CA ILE A 10 -13.34 2.31 3.29
C ILE A 10 -12.47 3.26 2.46
N GLU A 11 -12.88 3.57 1.22
CA GLU A 11 -12.16 4.51 0.36
C GLU A 11 -12.10 5.93 0.98
N ASP A 12 -13.18 6.40 1.61
CA ASP A 12 -13.18 7.68 2.34
C ASP A 12 -12.22 7.66 3.54
N ALA A 13 -12.23 6.59 4.33
CA ALA A 13 -11.33 6.44 5.47
C ALA A 13 -9.85 6.43 5.07
N LEU A 14 -9.52 5.75 3.96
CA LEU A 14 -8.16 5.74 3.39
C LEU A 14 -7.73 7.14 2.94
N ARG A 15 -8.58 7.88 2.22
CA ARG A 15 -8.25 9.25 1.77
C ARG A 15 -8.02 10.21 2.94
N ARG A 16 -8.73 10.03 4.05
CA ARG A 16 -8.52 10.83 5.26
C ARG A 16 -7.21 10.46 5.94
N GLN A 17 -6.91 9.17 6.08
CA GLN A 17 -5.63 8.69 6.63
C GLN A 17 -4.45 9.22 5.80
N ASP A 18 -4.53 9.13 4.47
CA ASP A 18 -3.49 9.63 3.56
C ASP A 18 -3.28 11.14 3.74
N ARG A 19 -4.38 11.91 3.78
CA ARG A 19 -4.31 13.34 4.07
C ARG A 19 -3.69 13.65 5.44
N ASP A 20 -4.11 12.96 6.49
CA ASP A 20 -3.58 13.16 7.85
C ASP A 20 -2.06 12.88 7.90
N VAL A 21 -1.60 11.86 7.18
CA VAL A 21 -0.18 11.50 7.06
C VAL A 21 0.59 12.59 6.31
N GLN A 22 0.06 13.06 5.18
CA GLN A 22 0.66 14.14 4.38
C GLN A 22 0.73 15.45 5.18
N GLU A 23 -0.34 15.80 5.90
CA GLU A 23 -0.39 16.99 6.77
C GLU A 23 0.64 16.93 7.91
N ARG A 24 0.98 15.73 8.40
CA ARG A 24 2.00 15.52 9.43
C ARG A 24 3.42 15.43 8.88
N GLY A 25 3.58 15.34 7.56
CA GLY A 25 4.88 15.08 6.92
C GLY A 25 5.47 13.72 7.31
N GLU A 26 4.63 12.78 7.76
CA GLU A 26 5.06 11.42 8.11
C GLU A 26 5.18 10.60 6.83
N THR A 27 6.30 9.89 6.65
CA THR A 27 6.38 8.84 5.62
C THR A 27 6.04 7.53 6.32
N PRO A 28 4.89 6.89 6.03
CA PRO A 28 4.52 5.64 6.67
C PRO A 28 5.55 4.59 6.26
N SER A 29 6.43 4.24 7.18
CA SER A 29 7.44 3.20 6.98
C SER A 29 6.96 1.96 7.72
N ASN A 30 6.89 0.83 7.01
CA ASN A 30 6.51 -0.47 7.57
C ASN A 30 5.06 -0.60 8.08
N VAL A 31 4.09 0.03 7.41
CA VAL A 31 2.67 -0.14 7.78
C VAL A 31 2.18 -1.55 7.45
N THR A 32 1.69 -2.26 8.45
CA THR A 32 1.10 -3.60 8.31
C THR A 32 -0.36 -3.53 7.88
N VAL A 33 -0.85 -4.64 7.29
CA VAL A 33 -2.27 -4.75 6.91
C VAL A 33 -3.19 -4.60 8.13
N GLU A 34 -2.80 -5.11 9.30
CA GLU A 34 -3.59 -4.99 10.52
C GLU A 34 -3.71 -3.54 10.99
N GLU A 35 -2.62 -2.78 10.94
CA GLU A 35 -2.63 -1.35 11.28
C GLU A 35 -3.54 -0.55 10.34
N ILE A 36 -3.55 -0.88 9.04
CA ILE A 36 -4.46 -0.25 8.07
C ILE A 36 -5.91 -0.62 8.40
N VAL A 37 -6.18 -1.90 8.67
CA VAL A 37 -7.53 -2.36 9.01
C VAL A 37 -8.02 -1.67 10.28
N ASP A 38 -7.19 -1.53 11.31
CA ASP A 38 -7.57 -0.88 12.56
C ASP A 38 -7.76 0.63 12.39
N ALA A 39 -6.89 1.31 11.63
CA ALA A 39 -7.03 2.73 11.31
C ALA A 39 -8.30 3.01 10.50
N VAL A 40 -8.63 2.15 9.53
CA VAL A 40 -9.88 2.24 8.76
C VAL A 40 -11.07 1.95 9.67
N TRP A 41 -11.04 0.85 10.44
CA TRP A 41 -12.11 0.45 11.34
C TRP A 41 -12.43 1.52 12.38
N GLY A 42 -11.41 2.17 12.95
CA GLY A 42 -11.57 3.26 13.91
C GLY A 42 -12.32 4.48 13.35
N ARG A 43 -12.20 4.72 12.04
CA ARG A 43 -12.84 5.84 11.34
C ARG A 43 -14.23 5.52 10.79
N LEU A 44 -14.65 4.25 10.77
CA LEU A 44 -15.98 3.89 10.30
C LEU A 44 -17.08 4.33 11.27
N PRO A 45 -18.22 4.86 10.77
CA PRO A 45 -19.38 5.17 11.60
C PRO A 45 -19.81 3.95 12.43
N LEU A 46 -20.33 4.18 13.63
CA LEU A 46 -20.75 3.09 14.52
C LEU A 46 -21.80 2.18 13.88
N GLU A 47 -22.70 2.75 13.07
CA GLU A 47 -23.73 2.02 12.32
C GLU A 47 -23.12 1.07 11.28
N VAL A 48 -22.03 1.49 10.61
CA VAL A 48 -21.30 0.67 9.64
C VAL A 48 -20.59 -0.47 10.38
N ARG A 49 -19.93 -0.18 11.50
CA ARG A 49 -19.25 -1.19 12.33
C ARG A 49 -20.21 -2.22 12.93
N ARG A 50 -21.44 -1.83 13.28
CA ARG A 50 -22.48 -2.76 13.78
C ARG A 50 -22.99 -3.72 12.69
N ASN A 51 -22.88 -3.33 11.42
CA ASN A 51 -23.39 -4.07 10.28
C ASN A 51 -22.28 -4.71 9.43
N SER A 52 -21.06 -4.77 9.94
CA SER A 52 -19.91 -5.34 9.24
C SER A 52 -18.92 -5.99 10.21
N SER A 53 -17.99 -6.76 9.67
CA SER A 53 -16.90 -7.36 10.44
C SER A 53 -15.53 -6.85 9.98
N ARG A 54 -14.51 -6.98 10.83
CA ARG A 54 -13.11 -6.69 10.46
C ARG A 54 -12.66 -7.51 9.26
N SER A 55 -13.07 -8.79 9.17
CA SER A 55 -12.76 -9.65 8.03
C SER A 55 -13.38 -9.14 6.72
N GLN A 56 -14.58 -8.56 6.76
CA GLN A 56 -15.20 -7.93 5.59
C GLN A 56 -14.46 -6.66 5.15
N VAL A 57 -13.96 -5.86 6.11
CA VAL A 57 -13.12 -4.70 5.83
C VAL A 57 -11.78 -5.13 5.22
N GLN A 58 -11.11 -6.13 5.80
CA GLN A 58 -9.87 -6.70 5.27
C GLN A 58 -10.06 -7.25 3.85
N ALA A 59 -11.11 -8.04 3.61
CA ALA A 59 -11.39 -8.57 2.27
C ALA A 59 -11.66 -7.44 1.24
N SER A 60 -12.37 -6.39 1.64
CA SER A 60 -12.63 -5.24 0.78
C SER A 60 -11.36 -4.44 0.48
N LEU A 61 -10.48 -4.26 1.48
CA LEU A 61 -9.16 -3.64 1.31
C LEU A 61 -8.28 -4.45 0.36
N THR A 62 -8.21 -5.77 0.52
CA THR A 62 -7.47 -6.65 -0.40
C THR A 62 -7.98 -6.48 -1.83
N MET A 63 -9.30 -6.49 -2.04
CA MET A 63 -9.89 -6.30 -3.37
C MET A 63 -9.62 -4.91 -3.97
N LEU A 64 -9.58 -3.87 -3.13
CA LEU A 64 -9.18 -2.53 -3.55
C LEU A 64 -7.71 -2.49 -3.99
N THR A 65 -6.80 -3.00 -3.16
CA THR A 65 -5.37 -3.06 -3.46
C THR A 65 -5.10 -3.85 -4.75
N LEU A 66 -5.73 -5.02 -4.91
CA LEU A 66 -5.62 -5.80 -6.15
C LEU A 66 -6.15 -5.01 -7.35
N ARG A 67 -7.31 -4.37 -7.25
CA ARG A 67 -7.84 -3.54 -8.34
C ARG A 67 -6.88 -2.40 -8.73
N HIS A 68 -6.25 -1.75 -7.75
CA HIS A 68 -5.27 -0.70 -8.01
C HIS A 68 -3.99 -1.25 -8.66
N ALA A 69 -3.51 -2.42 -8.23
CA ALA A 69 -2.36 -3.08 -8.83
C ALA A 69 -2.60 -3.47 -10.30
N TYR A 70 -3.82 -3.92 -10.65
CA TYR A 70 -4.18 -4.18 -12.05
C TYR A 70 -4.49 -2.92 -12.87
N ALA A 71 -4.85 -1.81 -12.22
CA ALA A 71 -5.16 -0.54 -12.89
C ALA A 71 -3.92 0.35 -13.13
N ALA A 72 -2.85 0.15 -12.37
CA ALA A 72 -1.55 0.74 -12.64
C ALA A 72 -0.79 -0.15 -13.63
N PRO A 73 -0.66 0.20 -14.92
CA PRO A 73 0.23 -0.54 -15.80
C PRO A 73 1.66 -0.45 -15.26
N ALA A 74 2.34 -1.59 -15.22
CA ALA A 74 3.72 -1.81 -14.82
C ALA A 74 4.67 -0.65 -15.17
N GLY A 75 4.89 0.26 -14.21
CA GLY A 75 5.79 1.41 -14.38
C GLY A 75 6.52 1.83 -13.11
N LEU A 76 6.49 1.00 -12.06
CA LEU A 76 7.10 1.29 -10.76
C LEU A 76 7.90 0.12 -10.17
N THR A 77 8.17 -0.92 -10.97
CA THR A 77 8.91 -2.12 -10.51
C THR A 77 10.32 -2.25 -11.09
N GLU A 78 10.77 -1.37 -11.99
CA GLU A 78 12.12 -1.44 -12.57
C GLU A 78 13.19 -0.71 -11.74
N GLU A 79 12.87 0.27 -10.91
CA GLU A 79 13.92 1.04 -10.22
C GLU A 79 14.57 0.29 -9.04
N LEU A 80 13.89 -0.66 -8.40
CA LEU A 80 14.44 -1.42 -7.27
C LEU A 80 15.29 -2.64 -7.69
N ALA A 81 15.40 -2.92 -8.99
CA ALA A 81 16.22 -4.02 -9.52
C ALA A 81 17.60 -3.55 -10.03
N GLY A 82 17.84 -2.24 -10.14
CA GLY A 82 19.04 -1.65 -10.75
C GLY A 82 20.27 -1.54 -9.85
N GLU A 83 20.12 -1.55 -8.53
CA GLU A 83 21.26 -1.29 -7.61
C GLU A 83 22.15 -2.51 -7.30
N ALA A 84 21.85 -3.70 -7.84
CA ALA A 84 22.69 -4.89 -7.61
C ALA A 84 23.78 -5.11 -8.69
N GLN A 85 23.87 -4.27 -9.72
CA GLN A 85 24.86 -4.36 -10.80
C GLN A 85 25.71 -3.08 -10.92
N SER A 86 26.35 -2.69 -9.82
CA SER A 86 27.44 -1.72 -9.86
C SER A 86 28.52 -2.13 -8.86
N ALA A 87 29.16 -3.25 -9.16
CA ALA A 87 30.46 -3.63 -8.61
C ALA A 87 31.30 -4.26 -9.72
N HIS A 88 31.67 -3.42 -10.69
CA HIS A 88 32.85 -3.70 -11.51
C HIS A 88 34.05 -3.09 -10.77
N PRO A 89 35.11 -3.88 -10.53
CA PRO A 89 36.43 -3.30 -10.62
C PRO A 89 37.14 -3.86 -11.84
N GLU A 90 37.54 -2.93 -12.67
CA GLU A 90 38.50 -3.07 -13.74
C GLU A 90 39.76 -3.79 -13.25
N SER A 91 40.25 -4.75 -14.04
CA SER A 91 41.66 -5.14 -14.03
C SER A 91 42.00 -5.74 -15.39
N GLN A 92 42.20 -4.84 -16.35
CA GLN A 92 43.14 -5.10 -17.43
C GLN A 92 44.55 -4.91 -16.86
N THR A 93 45.39 -5.94 -16.89
CA THR A 93 46.83 -5.75 -17.07
C THR A 93 47.39 -6.94 -17.82
N GLU A 94 47.53 -6.71 -19.11
CA GLU A 94 48.49 -7.32 -20.02
C GLU A 94 49.92 -7.17 -19.44
N GLU A 95 50.67 -8.27 -19.23
CA GLU A 95 52.12 -8.26 -19.41
C GLU A 95 52.72 -9.69 -19.52
N ALA A 96 53.20 -9.98 -20.73
CA ALA A 96 54.38 -10.76 -21.14
C ALA A 96 55.03 -11.79 -20.17
N ARG A 97 54.93 -13.08 -20.53
CA ARG A 97 56.07 -13.93 -20.95
C ARG A 97 55.64 -15.29 -21.47
#